data_AF-A0A963RVC7-F1
#
_entry.id   AF-A0A963RVC7-F1
#
_cell.length_a   1.000
_cell.length_b   1.000
_cell.length_c   1.000
_cell.angle_alpha   90.00
_cell.angle_beta   90.00
_cell.angle_gamma   90.00
#
_symmetry.space_group_name_H-M   'P 1'
#
loop_
_entity.id
_entity.type
_entity.pdbx_description
1 polymer ?
#
loop_
_entity_poly.entity_id
_entity_poly.type
_entity_poly.pdbx_seq_one_letter_code
_entity_poly.pdbx_strand_id
1 'polypeptide(L)'
;MEQIISRKPVFDAVRIILGRGFTQTEVEMLDRALDRALSADTPPSPGAGRRLGRLSARFESGGRGPGAVSSGRGDPGGVSYGIYQLSSRAGTAAAFVAAEGARWRDDFAGAAAGSDAFTRAWKAIAARDPEDFADAQHAFIERTHYRPAVSAVLRRTGLDLDGRHPAVRDATWSVAVQHGGAAGILAGAVDGADAVLPRENDGFDRCLVEAIYARRTDYVLRLAARSRGGARRTLENVARNRYPAELAAALAMFEDAVEDG
;
A
#
# COMPACT_ATOMS: atom_id res chain seq x y z
N MET A 1 9.58 27.11 -23.06
CA MET A 1 10.32 27.90 -22.07
C MET A 1 10.42 27.04 -20.82
N GLU A 2 11.45 26.18 -20.76
CA GLU A 2 11.71 25.28 -19.64
C GLU A 2 11.96 26.11 -18.38
N GLN A 3 11.15 25.92 -17.34
CA GLN A 3 11.45 26.47 -16.03
C GLN A 3 12.65 25.69 -15.46
N ILE A 4 13.83 26.29 -15.50
CA ILE A 4 14.99 25.78 -14.77
C ILE A 4 14.73 26.04 -13.28
N ILE A 5 14.15 25.06 -12.59
CA ILE A 5 13.94 25.12 -11.15
C ILE A 5 15.31 25.02 -10.47
N SER A 6 15.68 26.05 -9.70
CA SER A 6 16.94 26.05 -8.94
C SER A 6 16.88 24.98 -7.84
N ARG A 7 17.81 24.02 -7.85
CA ARG A 7 17.89 22.90 -6.88
C ARG A 7 18.38 23.33 -5.49
N LYS A 8 19.02 24.49 -5.38
CA LYS A 8 19.67 25.00 -4.16
C LYS A 8 18.75 25.14 -2.94
N PRO A 9 17.51 25.66 -3.05
CA PRO A 9 16.61 25.80 -1.91
C PRO A 9 16.22 24.45 -1.26
N VAL A 10 16.13 23.38 -2.06
CA VAL A 10 15.80 22.04 -1.55
C VAL A 10 16.97 21.46 -0.74
N PHE A 11 18.18 21.58 -1.27
CA PHE A 11 19.40 21.18 -0.55
C PHE A 11 19.58 21.97 0.75
N ASP A 12 19.33 23.28 0.74
CA ASP A 12 19.43 24.10 1.95
C ASP A 12 18.37 23.74 2.99
N ALA A 13 17.13 23.46 2.59
CA ALA A 13 16.08 23.01 3.50
C ALA A 13 16.43 21.68 4.18
N VAL A 14 16.90 20.69 3.41
CA VAL A 14 17.27 19.37 3.96
C VAL A 14 18.52 19.49 4.85
N ARG A 15 19.48 20.36 4.51
CA ARG A 15 20.65 20.64 5.34
C ARG A 15 20.28 21.24 6.70
N ILE A 16 19.30 22.14 6.72
CA ILE A 16 18.75 22.73 7.96
C ILE A 16 18.08 21.65 8.81
N ILE A 17 17.33 20.73 8.20
CA ILE A 17 16.65 19.63 8.90
C ILE A 17 17.66 18.65 9.52
N LEU A 18 18.74 18.34 8.80
CA LEU A 18 19.74 17.37 9.25
C LEU A 18 20.74 17.97 10.24
N GLY A 19 20.86 19.30 10.32
CA GLY A 19 21.82 19.99 11.20
C GLY A 19 23.29 19.72 10.86
N ARG A 20 23.57 19.11 9.70
CA ARG A 20 24.93 18.79 9.20
C ARG A 20 24.99 18.88 7.68
N GLY A 21 26.21 18.93 7.13
CA GLY A 21 26.45 18.81 5.69
C GLY A 21 26.10 17.42 5.15
N PHE A 22 25.91 17.34 3.84
CA PHE A 22 25.66 16.09 3.13
C PHE A 22 26.95 15.31 2.88
N THR A 23 26.86 13.99 2.88
CA THR A 23 27.87 13.14 2.24
C THR A 23 27.67 13.13 0.72
N GLN A 24 28.69 12.75 -0.04
CA GLN A 24 28.61 12.68 -1.50
C GLN A 24 27.47 11.76 -1.98
N THR A 25 27.24 10.64 -1.29
CA THR A 25 26.14 9.72 -1.58
C THR A 25 24.76 10.35 -1.33
N GLU A 26 24.61 11.14 -0.26
CA GLU A 26 23.36 11.85 0.04
C GLU A 26 23.05 12.93 -1.01
N VAL A 27 24.09 13.61 -1.52
CA VAL A 27 23.97 14.56 -2.64
C VAL A 27 23.46 13.83 -3.90
N GLU A 28 24.09 12.71 -4.26
CA GLU A 28 23.70 11.94 -5.44
C GLU A 28 22.28 11.37 -5.33
N MET A 29 21.86 10.94 -4.14
CA MET A 29 20.49 10.46 -3.91
C MET A 29 19.47 11.59 -4.05
N LEU A 30 19.77 12.78 -3.53
CA LEU A 30 18.88 13.93 -3.59
C LEU A 30 18.77 14.48 -5.01
N ASP A 31 19.89 14.51 -5.75
CA ASP A 31 19.90 14.86 -7.17
C ASP A 31 19.07 13.88 -8.01
N ARG A 32 19.24 12.56 -7.81
CA ARG A 32 18.41 11.54 -8.50
C ARG A 32 16.92 11.62 -8.15
N ALA A 33 16.60 12.08 -6.95
CA ALA A 33 15.21 12.27 -6.54
C ALA A 33 14.61 13.52 -7.18
N LEU A 34 15.38 14.61 -7.27
CA LEU A 34 14.99 15.84 -7.94
C LEU A 34 14.86 15.64 -9.44
N ASP A 35 15.79 14.92 -10.08
CA ASP A 35 15.72 14.61 -11.51
C ASP A 35 14.48 13.79 -11.84
N ARG A 36 14.13 12.78 -11.02
CA ARG A 36 12.88 12.03 -11.15
C ARG A 36 11.63 12.87 -10.95
N ALA A 37 11.68 13.88 -10.09
CA ALA A 37 10.55 14.79 -9.86
C ALA A 37 10.39 15.84 -10.96
N LEU A 38 11.50 16.22 -11.62
CA LEU A 38 11.53 17.23 -12.68
C LEU A 38 11.32 16.65 -14.07
N SER A 39 11.71 15.39 -14.30
CA SER A 39 11.33 14.63 -15.49
C SER A 39 9.88 14.17 -15.31
N ALA A 40 8.92 14.98 -15.77
CA ALA A 40 7.50 14.61 -15.82
C ALA A 40 7.21 13.34 -16.66
N ASP A 41 8.21 12.81 -17.36
CA ASP A 41 8.24 11.43 -17.81
C ASP A 41 8.93 10.56 -16.75
N THR A 42 8.13 9.91 -15.91
CA THR A 42 8.56 8.65 -15.30
C THR A 42 8.39 7.58 -16.37
N PRO A 43 9.46 7.01 -16.96
CA PRO A 43 9.29 5.77 -17.71
C PRO A 43 8.77 4.73 -16.71
N PRO A 44 7.81 3.87 -17.12
CA PRO A 44 7.41 2.76 -16.28
C PRO A 44 8.67 2.01 -15.86
N SER A 45 8.80 1.76 -14.55
CA SER A 45 9.84 0.90 -14.00
C SER A 45 9.97 -0.34 -14.89
N PRO A 46 11.18 -0.71 -15.38
CA PRO A 46 11.33 -1.90 -16.19
C PRO A 46 10.92 -3.09 -15.33
N GLY A 47 9.73 -3.60 -15.64
CA GLY A 47 8.89 -4.38 -14.74
C GLY A 47 7.42 -4.31 -15.16
N ALA A 48 7.15 -4.29 -16.46
CA ALA A 48 5.82 -4.58 -16.96
C ALA A 48 5.50 -6.04 -16.58
N GLY A 49 4.71 -6.24 -15.51
CA GLY A 49 4.19 -7.57 -15.19
C GLY A 49 3.49 -7.78 -13.84
N ARG A 50 3.84 -7.05 -12.76
CA ARG A 50 3.21 -7.26 -11.44
C ARG A 50 2.93 -5.95 -10.70
N ARG A 51 1.68 -5.51 -10.76
CA ARG A 51 1.13 -4.41 -9.93
C ARG A 51 1.24 -4.77 -8.44
N LEU A 52 1.78 -3.85 -7.64
CA LEU A 52 1.93 -4.03 -6.19
C LEU A 52 0.57 -4.37 -5.53
N GLY A 53 0.57 -5.32 -4.61
CA GLY A 53 -0.64 -5.75 -3.90
C GLY A 53 -1.56 -6.67 -4.72
N ARG A 54 -1.15 -7.12 -5.92
CA ARG A 54 -1.91 -8.10 -6.73
C ARG A 54 -2.11 -9.41 -6.00
N LEU A 55 -1.11 -9.87 -5.23
CA LEU A 55 -1.22 -11.08 -4.41
C LEU A 55 -2.44 -10.99 -3.49
N SER A 56 -2.52 -9.93 -2.70
CA SER A 56 -3.57 -9.74 -1.71
C SER A 56 -4.92 -9.37 -2.34
N ALA A 57 -4.91 -8.66 -3.48
CA ALA A 57 -6.13 -8.35 -4.22
C ALA A 57 -6.93 -9.61 -4.56
N ARG A 58 -6.28 -10.73 -4.91
CA ARG A 58 -6.94 -12.02 -5.18
C ARG A 58 -7.78 -12.52 -4.00
N PHE A 59 -7.37 -12.20 -2.77
CA PHE A 59 -8.02 -12.67 -1.55
C PHE A 59 -8.93 -11.61 -0.89
N GLU A 60 -8.76 -10.31 -1.22
CA GLU A 60 -9.44 -9.19 -0.53
C GLU A 60 -10.58 -8.58 -1.33
N SER A 61 -10.33 -8.31 -2.61
CA SER A 61 -11.24 -7.50 -3.40
C SER A 61 -12.45 -8.31 -3.85
N GLY A 62 -12.39 -9.65 -3.80
CA GLY A 62 -13.45 -10.54 -4.30
C GLY A 62 -13.78 -10.29 -5.77
N GLY A 63 -12.85 -9.70 -6.54
CA GLY A 63 -13.08 -9.26 -7.92
C GLY A 63 -13.87 -7.96 -8.05
N ARG A 64 -14.03 -7.16 -6.98
CA ARG A 64 -14.72 -5.86 -7.03
C ARG A 64 -13.98 -4.90 -7.95
N GLY A 65 -14.69 -4.38 -8.93
CA GLY A 65 -14.19 -3.35 -9.83
C GLY A 65 -14.13 -1.95 -9.19
N PRO A 66 -13.51 -0.98 -9.89
CA PRO A 66 -13.39 0.41 -9.42
C PRO A 66 -14.72 1.11 -9.17
N GLY A 67 -15.82 0.62 -9.75
CA GLY A 67 -17.17 1.13 -9.55
C GLY A 67 -17.99 0.43 -8.44
N ALA A 68 -17.39 -0.48 -7.66
CA ALA A 68 -18.10 -1.21 -6.62
C ALA A 68 -18.66 -0.25 -5.55
N VAL A 69 -19.92 -0.46 -5.13
CA VAL A 69 -20.57 0.35 -4.09
C VAL A 69 -21.33 -0.55 -3.13
N SER A 70 -21.11 -0.40 -1.82
CA SER A 70 -21.90 -1.08 -0.80
C SER A 70 -23.24 -0.37 -0.57
N SER A 71 -24.29 -1.10 -0.18
CA SER A 71 -25.62 -0.49 -0.01
C SER A 71 -25.73 0.42 1.23
N GLY A 72 -24.78 0.33 2.18
CA GLY A 72 -24.79 1.09 3.43
C GLY A 72 -25.99 0.80 4.37
N ARG A 73 -26.90 -0.12 4.01
CA ARG A 73 -28.08 -0.47 4.82
C ARG A 73 -27.66 -1.31 6.02
N GLY A 74 -27.72 -0.70 7.21
CA GLY A 74 -27.42 -1.38 8.48
C GLY A 74 -25.95 -1.39 8.89
N ASP A 75 -25.06 -0.81 8.07
CA ASP A 75 -23.64 -0.71 8.39
C ASP A 75 -23.29 0.66 9.03
N PRO A 76 -22.57 0.67 10.17
CA PRO A 76 -22.16 1.93 10.79
C PRO A 76 -21.23 2.77 9.92
N GLY A 77 -20.60 2.21 8.88
CA GLY A 77 -19.61 2.87 8.02
C GLY A 77 -20.16 3.75 6.90
N GLY A 78 -21.48 3.80 6.70
CA GLY A 78 -22.09 4.45 5.53
C GLY A 78 -21.82 3.68 4.24
N VAL A 79 -21.95 4.36 3.09
CA VAL A 79 -21.67 3.80 1.77
C VAL A 79 -20.15 3.69 1.57
N SER A 80 -19.70 2.55 1.04
CA SER A 80 -18.30 2.30 0.69
C SER A 80 -18.11 2.17 -0.81
N TYR A 81 -17.00 2.70 -1.32
CA TYR A 81 -16.75 2.88 -2.75
C TYR A 81 -15.44 2.24 -3.25
N GLY A 82 -15.49 1.66 -4.44
CA GLY A 82 -14.32 1.20 -5.19
C GLY A 82 -13.65 -0.09 -4.69
N ILE A 83 -12.48 -0.38 -5.25
CA ILE A 83 -11.69 -1.61 -5.03
C ILE A 83 -11.37 -1.78 -3.54
N TYR A 84 -11.06 -0.67 -2.87
CA TYR A 84 -10.62 -0.63 -1.48
C TYR A 84 -11.74 -0.23 -0.50
N GLN A 85 -12.99 -0.15 -0.97
CA GLN A 85 -14.15 0.16 -0.14
C GLN A 85 -13.98 1.42 0.73
N LEU A 86 -13.58 2.52 0.07
CA LEU A 86 -13.42 3.85 0.69
C LEU A 86 -14.74 4.30 1.31
N SER A 87 -14.75 4.56 2.61
CA SER A 87 -15.95 4.86 3.39
C SER A 87 -16.35 6.34 3.25
N SER A 88 -17.64 6.59 3.09
CA SER A 88 -18.20 7.94 3.17
C SER A 88 -18.12 8.50 4.59
N ARG A 89 -18.45 7.71 5.62
CA ARG A 89 -18.46 8.19 7.01
C ARG A 89 -17.08 8.44 7.58
N ALA A 90 -16.10 7.59 7.24
CA ALA A 90 -14.71 7.80 7.63
C ALA A 90 -14.03 8.92 6.80
N GLY A 91 -14.72 9.47 5.78
CA GLY A 91 -14.22 10.54 4.94
C GLY A 91 -13.19 10.12 3.89
N THR A 92 -12.84 8.84 3.80
CA THR A 92 -11.79 8.37 2.86
C THR A 92 -12.22 8.48 1.41
N ALA A 93 -13.52 8.34 1.11
CA ALA A 93 -14.04 8.57 -0.25
C ALA A 93 -13.90 10.05 -0.67
N ALA A 94 -14.21 10.98 0.24
CA ALA A 94 -14.07 12.42 -0.03
C ALA A 94 -12.59 12.81 -0.14
N ALA A 95 -11.72 12.27 0.71
CA ALA A 95 -10.28 12.50 0.65
C ALA A 95 -9.66 12.00 -0.66
N PHE A 96 -10.14 10.87 -1.19
CA PHE A 96 -9.73 10.39 -2.50
C PHE A 96 -10.11 11.37 -3.61
N VAL A 97 -11.37 11.82 -3.69
CA VAL A 97 -11.82 12.80 -4.69
C VAL A 97 -11.05 14.12 -4.58
N ALA A 98 -10.64 14.50 -3.37
CA ALA A 98 -9.83 15.70 -3.16
C ALA A 98 -8.37 15.56 -3.67
N ALA A 99 -7.83 14.34 -3.76
CA ALA A 99 -6.43 14.08 -4.09
C ALA A 99 -6.30 13.30 -5.42
N GLU A 100 -6.02 11.99 -5.39
CA GLU A 100 -5.80 11.17 -6.58
C GLU A 100 -7.02 11.10 -7.50
N GLY A 101 -8.22 11.36 -6.98
CA GLY A 101 -9.46 11.48 -7.73
C GLY A 101 -9.73 12.90 -8.28
N ALA A 102 -8.81 13.86 -8.11
CA ALA A 102 -9.07 15.27 -8.40
C ALA A 102 -9.48 15.55 -9.85
N ARG A 103 -9.01 14.75 -10.82
CA ARG A 103 -9.39 14.89 -12.23
C ARG A 103 -10.88 14.66 -12.50
N TRP A 104 -11.59 13.98 -11.60
CA TRP A 104 -13.04 13.74 -11.68
C TRP A 104 -13.84 14.58 -10.69
N ARG A 105 -13.22 15.53 -9.99
CA ARG A 105 -13.89 16.30 -8.93
C ARG A 105 -15.16 16.99 -9.44
N ASP A 106 -15.12 17.52 -10.65
CA ASP A 106 -16.24 18.23 -11.26
C ASP A 106 -17.41 17.29 -11.63
N ASP A 107 -17.13 16.01 -11.97
CA ASP A 107 -18.16 14.99 -12.20
C ASP A 107 -19.05 14.77 -10.96
N PHE A 108 -18.51 15.00 -9.76
CA PHE A 108 -19.27 14.88 -8.52
C PHE A 108 -20.16 16.10 -8.23
N ALA A 109 -20.00 17.22 -8.94
CA ALA A 109 -20.82 18.43 -8.80
C ALA A 109 -21.02 18.90 -7.34
N GLY A 110 -20.00 18.75 -6.48
CA GLY A 110 -20.06 19.08 -5.06
C GLY A 110 -20.92 18.15 -4.20
N ALA A 111 -21.37 17.00 -4.73
CA ALA A 111 -22.16 16.03 -3.99
C ALA A 111 -21.38 15.46 -2.80
N ALA A 112 -22.04 15.33 -1.65
CA ALA A 112 -21.44 14.73 -0.46
C ALA A 112 -21.24 13.22 -0.64
N ALA A 113 -20.08 12.70 -0.22
CA ALA A 113 -19.82 11.26 -0.20
C ALA A 113 -20.91 10.52 0.59
N GLY A 114 -21.42 9.41 0.06
CA GLY A 114 -22.55 8.68 0.63
C GLY A 114 -23.92 9.10 0.11
N SER A 115 -24.04 10.22 -0.60
CA SER A 115 -25.29 10.62 -1.26
C SER A 115 -25.55 9.81 -2.53
N ASP A 116 -26.81 9.79 -2.97
CA ASP A 116 -27.20 9.15 -4.24
C ASP A 116 -26.52 9.82 -5.44
N ALA A 117 -26.37 11.16 -5.41
CA ALA A 117 -25.71 11.91 -6.46
C ALA A 117 -24.22 11.53 -6.58
N PHE A 118 -23.51 11.50 -5.45
CA PHE A 118 -22.11 11.05 -5.41
C PHE A 118 -21.97 9.61 -5.89
N THR A 119 -22.89 8.74 -5.48
CA THR A 119 -22.90 7.33 -5.87
C THR A 119 -23.11 7.12 -7.37
N ARG A 120 -24.00 7.92 -7.98
CA ARG A 120 -24.20 7.90 -9.44
C ARG A 120 -22.95 8.38 -10.17
N ALA A 121 -22.36 9.49 -9.74
CA ALA A 121 -21.12 10.02 -10.34
C ALA A 121 -19.99 9.00 -10.25
N TRP A 122 -19.77 8.38 -9.09
CA TRP A 122 -18.76 7.33 -8.89
C TRP A 122 -18.89 6.19 -9.90
N LYS A 123 -20.11 5.67 -10.08
CA LYS A 123 -20.38 4.59 -11.03
C LYS A 123 -20.19 5.02 -12.47
N ALA A 124 -20.60 6.25 -12.82
CA ALA A 124 -20.42 6.79 -14.17
C ALA A 124 -18.94 6.96 -14.52
N ILE A 125 -18.13 7.50 -13.61
CA ILE A 125 -16.68 7.61 -13.77
C ILE A 125 -16.06 6.23 -13.94
N ALA A 126 -16.39 5.28 -13.07
CA ALA A 126 -15.85 3.92 -13.16
C ALA A 126 -16.22 3.18 -14.45
N ALA A 127 -17.36 3.52 -15.07
CA ALA A 127 -17.76 2.95 -16.35
C ALA A 127 -17.05 3.64 -17.54
N ARG A 128 -16.80 4.95 -17.42
CA ARG A 128 -16.15 5.77 -18.45
C ARG A 128 -14.64 5.55 -18.49
N ASP A 129 -13.99 5.57 -17.32
CA ASP A 129 -12.54 5.58 -17.14
C ASP A 129 -12.08 4.42 -16.22
N PRO A 130 -12.41 3.15 -16.51
CA PRO A 130 -12.26 2.05 -15.55
C PRO A 130 -10.83 1.82 -15.05
N GLU A 131 -9.86 1.72 -15.96
CA GLU A 131 -8.45 1.45 -15.61
C GLU A 131 -7.84 2.62 -14.86
N ASP A 132 -8.05 3.80 -15.43
CA ASP A 132 -7.62 5.08 -14.90
C ASP A 132 -8.15 5.35 -13.48
N PHE A 133 -9.41 5.01 -13.22
CA PHE A 133 -10.04 5.13 -11.91
C PHE A 133 -9.55 4.07 -10.93
N ALA A 134 -9.27 2.85 -11.40
CA ALA A 134 -8.66 1.80 -10.58
C ALA A 134 -7.24 2.17 -10.14
N ASP A 135 -6.46 2.79 -11.02
CA ASP A 135 -5.09 3.21 -10.73
C ASP A 135 -5.05 4.41 -9.79
N ALA A 136 -5.93 5.39 -9.96
CA ALA A 136 -6.07 6.47 -8.99
C ALA A 136 -6.45 5.95 -7.59
N GLN A 137 -7.39 5.00 -7.50
CA GLN A 137 -7.75 4.38 -6.21
C GLN A 137 -6.58 3.64 -5.57
N HIS A 138 -5.75 2.98 -6.38
CA HIS A 138 -4.56 2.29 -5.90
C HIS A 138 -3.46 3.24 -5.43
N ALA A 139 -3.18 4.29 -6.21
CA ALA A 139 -2.22 5.32 -5.84
C ALA A 139 -2.62 6.01 -4.51
N PHE A 140 -3.92 6.26 -4.31
CA PHE A 140 -4.43 6.78 -3.04
C PHE A 140 -4.09 5.86 -1.87
N ILE A 141 -4.31 4.56 -2.01
CA ILE A 141 -3.98 3.58 -0.96
C ILE A 141 -2.48 3.44 -0.76
N GLU A 142 -1.69 3.49 -1.83
CA GLU A 142 -0.24 3.48 -1.75
C GLU A 142 0.25 4.65 -0.88
N ARG A 143 -0.20 5.87 -1.18
CA ARG A 143 0.21 7.08 -0.44
C ARG A 143 -0.27 7.06 1.01
N THR A 144 -1.50 6.61 1.26
CA THR A 144 -2.13 6.73 2.58
C THR A 144 -1.85 5.57 3.53
N HIS A 145 -1.48 4.40 3.01
CA HIS A 145 -1.28 3.19 3.81
C HIS A 145 0.12 2.59 3.62
N TYR A 146 0.49 2.26 2.39
CA TYR A 146 1.74 1.55 2.11
C TYR A 146 2.99 2.39 2.44
N ARG A 147 3.09 3.60 1.87
CA ARG A 147 4.25 4.48 2.04
C ARG A 147 4.49 4.87 3.51
N PRO A 148 3.47 5.22 4.32
CA PRO A 148 3.65 5.45 5.74
C PRO A 148 4.15 4.22 6.51
N ALA A 149 3.64 3.02 6.18
CA ALA A 149 4.08 1.77 6.82
C ALA A 149 5.55 1.47 6.52
N VAL A 150 5.96 1.53 5.24
CA VAL A 150 7.37 1.35 4.83
C VAL A 150 8.27 2.37 5.54
N SER A 151 7.89 3.64 5.51
CA SER A 151 8.67 4.71 6.15
C SER A 151 8.81 4.50 7.66
N ALA A 152 7.75 4.03 8.33
CA ALA A 152 7.77 3.74 9.75
C ALA A 152 8.65 2.54 10.11
N VAL A 153 8.67 1.50 9.26
CA VAL A 153 9.57 0.35 9.44
C VAL A 153 11.01 0.77 9.22
N LEU A 154 11.32 1.48 8.13
CA LEU A 154 12.66 1.97 7.84
C LEU A 154 13.23 2.79 9.01
N ARG A 155 12.44 3.71 9.57
CA ARG A 155 12.88 4.49 10.75
C ARG A 155 13.16 3.65 11.99
N ARG A 156 12.49 2.51 12.15
CA ARG A 156 12.58 1.68 13.36
C ARG A 156 13.65 0.61 13.26
N THR A 157 13.84 0.03 12.08
CA THR A 157 14.68 -1.16 11.88
C THR A 157 15.87 -0.89 10.95
N GLY A 158 15.88 0.26 10.28
CA GLY A 158 16.87 0.57 9.23
C GLY A 158 16.68 -0.23 7.94
N LEU A 159 15.62 -1.02 7.81
CA LEU A 159 15.33 -1.80 6.61
C LEU A 159 14.30 -1.09 5.74
N ASP A 160 14.68 -0.76 4.50
CA ASP A 160 13.71 -0.32 3.50
C ASP A 160 13.02 -1.55 2.88
N LEU A 161 11.73 -1.70 3.16
CA LEU A 161 10.93 -2.80 2.62
C LEU A 161 10.54 -2.62 1.15
N ASP A 162 10.51 -1.39 0.63
CA ASP A 162 10.15 -1.15 -0.78
C ASP A 162 11.31 -1.44 -1.72
N GLY A 163 12.55 -1.43 -1.20
CA GLY A 163 13.76 -1.86 -1.92
C GLY A 163 14.02 -3.37 -1.93
N ARG A 164 13.13 -4.19 -1.35
CA ARG A 164 13.28 -5.66 -1.25
C ARG A 164 12.51 -6.42 -2.33
N HIS A 165 12.67 -7.74 -2.33
CA HIS A 165 12.03 -8.62 -3.31
C HIS A 165 10.52 -8.34 -3.46
N PRO A 166 9.94 -8.46 -4.67
CA PRO A 166 8.51 -8.21 -4.90
C PRO A 166 7.57 -8.94 -3.95
N ALA A 167 7.93 -10.14 -3.48
CA ALA A 167 7.15 -10.87 -2.48
C ALA A 167 7.09 -10.14 -1.11
N VAL A 168 8.21 -9.56 -0.68
CA VAL A 168 8.27 -8.72 0.55
C VAL A 168 7.40 -7.49 0.37
N ARG A 169 7.46 -6.85 -0.80
CA ARG A 169 6.66 -5.65 -1.11
C ARG A 169 5.15 -5.96 -1.11
N ASP A 170 4.74 -7.05 -1.74
CA ASP A 170 3.33 -7.49 -1.76
C ASP A 170 2.82 -7.90 -0.37
N ALA A 171 3.62 -8.63 0.41
CA ALA A 171 3.28 -8.95 1.80
C ALA A 171 3.15 -7.67 2.66
N THR A 172 4.06 -6.72 2.47
CA THR A 172 4.04 -5.41 3.14
C THR A 172 2.78 -4.62 2.80
N TRP A 173 2.42 -4.57 1.51
CA TRP A 173 1.16 -3.97 1.05
C TRP A 173 -0.04 -4.60 1.74
N SER A 174 -0.11 -5.92 1.77
CA SER A 174 -1.19 -6.67 2.43
C SER A 174 -1.38 -6.27 3.88
N VAL A 175 -0.28 -6.12 4.62
CA VAL A 175 -0.31 -5.74 6.03
C VAL A 175 -0.72 -4.29 6.20
N ALA A 176 -0.16 -3.38 5.38
CA ALA A 176 -0.43 -1.95 5.41
C ALA A 176 -1.91 -1.63 5.16
N VAL A 177 -2.56 -2.32 4.22
CA VAL A 177 -3.96 -2.08 3.86
C VAL A 177 -4.93 -2.66 4.90
N GLN A 178 -4.62 -3.82 5.50
CA GLN A 178 -5.56 -4.48 6.40
C GLN A 178 -5.51 -4.00 7.85
N HIS A 179 -4.34 -3.58 8.33
CA HIS A 179 -4.11 -3.48 9.76
C HIS A 179 -3.68 -2.07 10.14
N GLY A 180 -4.47 -1.39 10.99
CA GLY A 180 -4.07 -0.10 11.59
C GLY A 180 -2.78 -0.16 12.42
N GLY A 181 -2.32 -1.37 12.81
CA GLY A 181 -1.05 -1.64 13.49
C GLY A 181 0.10 -2.10 12.57
N ALA A 182 0.00 -1.87 11.25
CA ALA A 182 0.90 -2.42 10.24
C ALA A 182 2.39 -2.22 10.55
N ALA A 183 2.81 -1.00 10.90
CA ALA A 183 4.21 -0.71 11.21
C ALA A 183 4.73 -1.55 12.38
N GLY A 184 3.91 -1.82 13.39
CA GLY A 184 4.23 -2.68 14.53
C GLY A 184 4.49 -4.12 14.10
N ILE A 185 3.58 -4.67 13.30
CA ILE A 185 3.65 -6.04 12.78
C ILE A 185 4.90 -6.21 11.91
N LEU A 186 5.10 -5.30 10.95
CA LEU A 186 6.19 -5.37 9.98
C LEU A 186 7.55 -5.20 10.65
N ALA A 187 7.72 -4.23 11.53
CA ALA A 187 9.00 -4.07 12.24
C ALA A 187 9.32 -5.30 13.11
N GLY A 188 8.34 -5.87 13.81
CA GLY A 188 8.55 -7.10 14.58
C GLY A 188 8.80 -8.34 13.73
N ALA A 189 8.44 -8.30 12.44
CA ALA A 189 8.81 -9.32 11.46
C ALA A 189 10.26 -9.14 10.99
N VAL A 190 10.69 -7.90 10.76
CA VAL A 190 12.11 -7.58 10.48
C VAL A 190 13.01 -8.03 11.63
N ASP A 191 12.67 -7.68 12.86
CA ASP A 191 13.42 -8.11 14.06
C ASP A 191 13.49 -9.64 14.17
N GLY A 192 12.42 -10.33 13.75
CA GLY A 192 12.36 -11.79 13.73
C GLY A 192 13.26 -12.39 12.65
N ALA A 193 13.28 -11.81 11.45
CA ALA A 193 14.13 -12.26 10.36
C ALA A 193 15.62 -11.98 10.65
N ASP A 194 15.94 -10.81 11.20
CA ASP A 194 17.30 -10.42 11.60
C ASP A 194 17.88 -11.37 12.66
N ALA A 195 17.04 -11.94 13.52
CA ALA A 195 17.45 -12.93 14.51
C ALA A 195 17.79 -14.31 13.92
N VAL A 196 17.39 -14.58 12.67
CA VAL A 196 17.57 -15.88 11.99
C VAL A 196 18.65 -15.79 10.91
N LEU A 197 18.65 -14.73 10.10
CA LEU A 197 19.58 -14.55 8.99
C LEU A 197 20.12 -13.12 8.92
N PRO A 198 21.40 -12.93 8.54
CA PRO A 198 21.92 -11.62 8.18
C PRO A 198 21.22 -11.11 6.91
N ARG A 199 21.05 -9.79 6.80
CA ARG A 199 20.26 -9.13 5.74
C ARG A 199 20.85 -9.27 4.34
N GLU A 200 22.14 -9.60 4.26
CA GLU A 200 22.90 -9.84 3.04
C GLU A 200 22.72 -11.28 2.52
N ASN A 201 22.10 -12.16 3.30
CA ASN A 201 21.85 -13.54 2.89
C ASN A 201 20.74 -13.60 1.82
N ASP A 202 20.95 -14.38 0.75
CA ASP A 202 19.96 -14.55 -0.32
C ASP A 202 18.61 -15.11 0.18
N GLY A 203 18.62 -15.86 1.28
CA GLY A 203 17.42 -16.38 1.94
C GLY A 203 16.71 -15.39 2.86
N PHE A 204 17.25 -14.20 3.08
CA PHE A 204 16.70 -13.22 4.02
C PHE A 204 15.29 -12.78 3.62
N ASP A 205 15.05 -12.45 2.36
CA ASP A 205 13.74 -11.97 1.91
C ASP A 205 12.67 -13.07 2.01
N ARG A 206 13.03 -14.34 1.79
CA ARG A 206 12.14 -15.49 2.02
C ARG A 206 11.80 -15.62 3.51
N CYS A 207 12.81 -15.58 4.37
CA CYS A 207 12.63 -15.60 5.83
C CYS A 207 11.77 -14.42 6.32
N LEU A 208 11.96 -13.23 5.76
CA LEU A 208 11.19 -12.03 6.09
C LEU A 208 9.71 -12.19 5.72
N VAL A 209 9.40 -12.74 4.53
CA VAL A 209 8.01 -13.02 4.14
C VAL A 209 7.36 -13.99 5.14
N GLU A 210 8.03 -15.07 5.50
CA GLU A 210 7.54 -16.03 6.50
C GLU A 210 7.30 -15.34 7.86
N ALA A 211 8.24 -14.52 8.31
CA ALA A 211 8.14 -13.75 9.54
C ALA A 211 6.95 -12.77 9.51
N ILE A 212 6.70 -12.10 8.37
CA ILE A 212 5.55 -11.21 8.19
C ILE A 212 4.24 -11.98 8.40
N TYR A 213 4.07 -13.12 7.74
CA TYR A 213 2.84 -13.92 7.88
C TYR A 213 2.68 -14.54 9.26
N ALA A 214 3.77 -14.95 9.91
CA ALA A 214 3.74 -15.42 11.30
C ALA A 214 3.24 -14.32 12.25
N ARG A 215 3.85 -13.12 12.20
CA ARG A 215 3.45 -11.97 13.04
C ARG A 215 2.02 -11.53 12.77
N ARG A 216 1.59 -11.55 11.51
CA ARG A 216 0.23 -11.21 11.10
C ARG A 216 -0.79 -12.21 11.64
N THR A 217 -0.46 -13.50 11.60
CA THR A 217 -1.27 -14.58 12.17
C THR A 217 -1.44 -14.40 13.69
N ASP A 218 -0.34 -14.18 14.42
CA ASP A 218 -0.39 -13.92 15.86
C ASP A 218 -1.22 -12.69 16.22
N TYR A 219 -1.10 -11.63 15.42
CA TYR A 219 -1.91 -10.42 15.60
C TYR A 219 -3.41 -10.72 15.44
N VAL A 220 -3.80 -11.39 14.36
CA VAL A 220 -5.20 -11.73 14.09
C VAL A 220 -5.76 -12.70 15.13
N LEU A 221 -5.01 -13.71 15.56
CA LEU A 221 -5.44 -14.63 16.61
C LEU A 221 -5.64 -13.92 17.96
N ARG A 222 -4.77 -12.95 18.31
CA ARG A 222 -4.95 -12.09 19.49
C ARG A 222 -6.20 -11.22 19.41
N LEU A 223 -6.60 -10.77 18.21
CA LEU A 223 -7.88 -10.08 18.01
C LEU A 223 -9.06 -11.05 18.11
N ALA A 224 -8.93 -12.24 17.54
CA ALA A 224 -9.95 -13.28 17.58
C ALA A 224 -10.27 -13.71 19.02
N ALA A 225 -9.24 -13.88 19.86
CA ALA A 225 -9.38 -14.22 21.27
C ALA A 225 -10.20 -13.18 22.07
N ARG A 226 -10.13 -11.89 21.66
CA ARG A 226 -10.89 -10.78 22.26
C ARG A 226 -12.27 -10.58 21.60
N SER A 227 -12.50 -11.19 20.46
CA SER A 227 -13.74 -11.09 19.68
C SER A 227 -14.74 -12.18 20.08
N ARG A 228 -16.02 -12.00 19.73
CA ARG A 228 -17.09 -12.96 19.98
C ARG A 228 -17.87 -13.28 18.71
N GLY A 229 -18.59 -14.41 18.73
CA GLY A 229 -19.54 -14.78 17.68
C GLY A 229 -18.92 -14.88 16.27
N GLY A 230 -19.60 -14.31 15.28
CA GLY A 230 -19.20 -14.35 13.88
C GLY A 230 -17.82 -13.72 13.61
N ALA A 231 -17.53 -12.58 14.24
CA ALA A 231 -16.25 -11.88 14.06
C ALA A 231 -15.05 -12.75 14.46
N ARG A 232 -15.16 -13.48 15.58
CA ARG A 232 -14.12 -14.43 16.01
C ARG A 232 -13.90 -15.53 14.97
N ARG A 233 -14.97 -16.16 14.49
CA ARG A 233 -14.88 -17.24 13.48
C ARG A 233 -14.24 -16.76 12.19
N THR A 234 -14.57 -15.54 11.74
CA THR A 234 -13.97 -14.93 10.55
C THR A 234 -12.47 -14.70 10.74
N LEU A 235 -12.04 -14.11 11.86
CA LEU A 235 -10.62 -13.87 12.14
C LEU A 235 -9.83 -15.18 12.23
N GLU A 236 -10.39 -16.19 12.90
CA GLU A 236 -9.76 -17.52 12.96
C GLU A 236 -9.68 -18.20 11.59
N ASN A 237 -10.69 -18.05 10.73
CA ASN A 237 -10.66 -18.58 9.36
C ASN A 237 -9.57 -17.89 8.51
N VAL A 238 -9.44 -16.56 8.63
CA VAL A 238 -8.37 -15.80 7.96
C VAL A 238 -6.99 -16.35 8.37
N ALA A 239 -6.77 -16.53 9.67
CA ALA A 239 -5.51 -17.06 10.19
C ALA A 239 -5.24 -18.51 9.74
N ARG A 240 -6.25 -19.38 9.71
CA ARG A 240 -6.06 -20.81 9.38
C ARG A 240 -5.99 -21.12 7.89
N ASN A 241 -6.68 -20.36 7.05
CA ASN A 241 -6.85 -20.72 5.64
C ASN A 241 -6.27 -19.68 4.70
N ARG A 242 -6.62 -18.41 4.91
CA ARG A 242 -6.26 -17.34 3.98
C ARG A 242 -4.77 -17.00 4.04
N TYR A 243 -4.23 -16.80 5.25
CA TYR A 243 -2.82 -16.43 5.41
C TYR A 243 -1.85 -17.53 4.97
N PRO A 244 -2.09 -18.83 5.23
CA PRO A 244 -1.27 -19.89 4.64
C PRO A 244 -1.30 -19.91 3.10
N ALA A 245 -2.47 -19.71 2.49
CA ALA A 245 -2.60 -19.65 1.03
C ALA A 245 -1.88 -18.43 0.43
N GLU A 246 -1.99 -17.27 1.07
CA GLU A 246 -1.25 -16.06 0.69
C GLU A 246 0.27 -16.24 0.85
N LEU A 247 0.73 -16.85 1.96
CA LEU A 247 2.14 -17.14 2.19
C LEU A 247 2.68 -18.07 1.10
N ALA A 248 1.98 -19.18 0.80
CA ALA A 248 2.39 -20.10 -0.26
C ALA A 248 2.54 -19.37 -1.62
N ALA A 249 1.58 -18.50 -1.96
CA ALA A 249 1.64 -17.73 -3.19
C ALA A 249 2.74 -16.65 -3.18
N ALA A 250 3.07 -16.06 -2.02
CA ALA A 250 4.22 -15.16 -1.88
C ALA A 250 5.55 -15.91 -2.03
N LEU A 251 5.65 -17.12 -1.46
CA LEU A 251 6.84 -17.96 -1.54
C LEU A 251 7.13 -18.45 -2.97
N ALA A 252 6.08 -18.77 -3.73
CA ALA A 252 6.21 -19.14 -5.14
C ALA A 252 6.82 -18.01 -6.00
N MET A 253 6.67 -16.74 -5.60
CA MET A 253 7.27 -15.62 -6.34
C MET A 253 8.81 -15.64 -6.32
N PHE A 254 9.44 -16.35 -5.38
CA PHE A 254 10.89 -16.53 -5.36
C PHE A 254 11.36 -17.64 -6.33
N GLU A 255 10.46 -18.51 -6.77
CA GLU A 255 10.75 -19.60 -7.72
C GLU A 255 10.62 -19.10 -9.16
N ASP A 256 9.61 -18.26 -9.44
CA ASP A 256 9.42 -17.58 -10.73
C ASP A 256 10.61 -16.68 -11.15
N ALA A 257 11.46 -16.26 -10.21
CA ALA A 257 12.59 -15.35 -10.48
C ALA A 257 13.83 -16.07 -11.04
N VAL A 258 13.82 -17.40 -11.10
CA VAL A 258 14.98 -18.21 -11.51
C VAL A 258 14.95 -18.58 -13.01
N GLU A 259 13.81 -18.42 -13.69
CA GLU A 259 13.64 -18.87 -15.09
C GLU A 259 14.00 -17.83 -16.17
N ASP A 260 14.28 -16.56 -15.81
CA ASP A 260 14.65 -15.49 -16.75
C ASP A 260 16.17 -15.20 -16.80
N GLY A 261 17.01 -16.15 -16.36
CA GLY A 261 18.47 -16.06 -16.32
C GLY A 261 19.19 -16.71 -17.49
#